data_AF-A0A377XKX1-F1
#
_entry.id   AF-A0A377XKX1-F1
#
_cell.length_a   1.000
_cell.length_b   1.000
_cell.length_c   1.000
_cell.angle_alpha   90.00
_cell.angle_beta   90.00
_cell.angle_gamma   90.00
#
_symmetry.space_group_name_H-M   'P 1'
#
loop_
_entity.id
_entity.type
_entity.pdbx_description
1 polymer ?
#
loop_
_entity_poly.entity_id
_entity_poly.type
_entity_poly.pdbx_seq_one_letter_code
_entity_poly.pdbx_strand_id
1 'polypeptide(L)'
;MMLDLGEYQEESVNIIAIMGPHGVYHKDEPIKELEAALQRQGFQTIWPQNSADLLQFIEHNPRICGVIFDWDEYSVDLCSDINQLNEYLPLYAFINAHSTMDVSSQDLRMTLWFFEYALGLSEEIATRIGQYTREYLENITPPFTRALFNYVQEGKYTFCTPGHMGGSAYQKSPVGCLFYDFFGGNTLKADVSISVTELGSLLDHTGPHLEAEEYIARAFGAEQSYMVTNGTSTSNKIVGMYSAPAGSTLLIDRNCHKSLAHLLMMSDVVPCG
;
A
#
# COMPACT_ATOMS: atom_id res chain seq x y z
N MET A 1 -10.73 -0.42 33.25
CA MET A 1 -11.06 -1.32 32.12
C MET A 1 -10.56 -0.61 30.88
N MET A 2 -9.33 -0.96 30.47
CA MET A 2 -8.66 -0.34 29.34
C MET A 2 -9.44 -0.81 28.11
N LEU A 3 -10.20 0.09 27.50
CA LEU A 3 -10.86 -0.19 26.23
C LEU A 3 -9.74 -0.39 25.22
N ASP A 4 -9.73 -1.57 24.62
CA ASP A 4 -8.84 -1.96 23.54
C ASP A 4 -9.08 -1.00 22.37
N LEU A 5 -8.26 0.05 22.31
CA LEU A 5 -8.31 1.09 21.29
C LEU A 5 -7.65 0.48 20.06
N GLY A 6 -8.45 -0.21 19.24
CA GLY A 6 -8.03 -0.87 18.01
C GLY A 6 -6.80 -0.21 17.39
N GLU A 7 -5.67 -0.86 17.64
CA GLU A 7 -4.40 -0.49 17.04
C GLU A 7 -4.56 -0.59 15.52
N TYR A 8 -3.86 0.25 14.77
CA TYR A 8 -3.73 0.05 13.34
C TYR A 8 -3.01 -1.30 13.15
N GLN A 9 -3.79 -2.34 12.96
CA GLN A 9 -3.24 -3.66 12.77
C GLN A 9 -2.62 -3.70 11.36
N GLU A 10 -1.32 -4.03 11.28
CA GLU A 10 -0.68 -4.58 10.07
C GLU A 10 -1.47 -5.79 9.49
N GLU A 11 -2.54 -6.26 10.15
CA GLU A 11 -3.36 -7.45 9.86
C GLU A 11 -4.25 -7.40 8.61
N SER A 12 -4.22 -6.35 7.79
CA SER A 12 -5.07 -6.35 6.58
C SER A 12 -4.45 -7.08 5.39
N VAL A 13 -3.11 -7.23 5.35
CA VAL A 13 -2.37 -7.93 4.28
C VAL A 13 -1.43 -8.96 4.92
N ASN A 14 -2.00 -10.09 5.32
CA ASN A 14 -1.33 -11.09 6.16
C ASN A 14 -1.55 -12.53 5.69
N ILE A 15 -1.92 -12.76 4.42
CA ILE A 15 -2.14 -14.11 3.90
C ILE A 15 -0.85 -14.64 3.26
N ILE A 16 -0.37 -15.79 3.72
CA ILE A 16 0.73 -16.55 3.12
C ILE A 16 0.15 -17.79 2.44
N ALA A 17 0.40 -17.95 1.14
CA ALA A 17 0.04 -19.16 0.42
C ALA A 17 1.15 -20.21 0.56
N ILE A 18 0.79 -21.45 0.89
CA ILE A 18 1.74 -22.56 1.06
C ILE A 18 1.41 -23.63 0.01
N MET A 19 2.36 -23.88 -0.89
CA MET A 19 2.26 -24.93 -1.91
C MET A 19 2.75 -26.27 -1.35
N GLY A 20 1.85 -27.25 -1.31
CA GLY A 20 2.09 -28.58 -0.73
C GLY A 20 0.78 -29.19 -0.24
N PRO A 21 0.82 -30.25 0.61
CA PRO A 21 1.99 -30.95 1.14
C PRO A 21 2.73 -31.79 0.08
N HIS A 22 3.97 -32.19 0.37
CA HIS A 22 4.85 -32.91 -0.56
C HIS A 22 4.83 -34.44 -0.37
N GLY A 23 4.18 -34.93 0.69
CA GLY A 23 4.03 -36.36 0.96
C GLY A 23 5.28 -37.03 1.55
N VAL A 24 6.26 -36.25 2.00
CA VAL A 24 7.48 -36.73 2.65
C VAL A 24 7.73 -36.00 3.96
N TYR A 25 7.92 -36.77 5.04
CA TYR A 25 7.96 -36.24 6.41
C TYR A 25 9.04 -35.17 6.63
N HIS A 26 10.22 -35.33 6.02
CA HIS A 26 11.33 -34.39 6.17
C HIS A 26 11.07 -33.01 5.52
N LYS A 27 10.06 -32.88 4.65
CA LYS A 27 9.58 -31.60 4.12
C LYS A 27 8.31 -31.14 4.82
N ASP A 28 7.36 -32.05 5.00
CA ASP A 28 6.03 -31.72 5.52
C ASP A 28 6.08 -31.29 7.00
N GLU A 29 6.94 -31.89 7.82
CA GLU A 29 6.99 -31.57 9.25
C GLU A 29 7.58 -30.16 9.53
N PRO A 30 8.71 -29.75 8.92
CA PRO A 30 9.19 -28.36 9.03
C PRO A 30 8.16 -27.32 8.56
N ILE A 31 7.42 -27.60 7.48
CA ILE A 31 6.39 -26.68 6.97
C ILE A 31 5.21 -26.55 7.94
N LYS A 32 4.80 -27.63 8.62
CA LYS A 32 3.79 -27.55 9.69
C LYS A 32 4.27 -26.72 10.89
N GLU A 33 5.52 -26.91 11.32
CA GLU A 33 6.11 -26.06 12.37
C GLU A 33 6.15 -24.59 11.95
N LEU A 34 6.45 -24.33 10.67
CA LEU A 34 6.47 -22.98 10.09
C LEU A 34 5.08 -22.36 10.02
N GLU A 35 4.06 -23.10 9.57
CA GLU A 35 2.68 -22.64 9.58
C GLU A 35 2.25 -22.23 11.00
N ALA A 36 2.56 -23.04 12.01
CA ALA A 36 2.26 -22.72 13.41
C ALA A 36 3.05 -21.50 13.92
N ALA A 37 4.28 -21.27 13.44
CA ALA A 37 5.05 -20.08 13.78
C ALA A 37 4.47 -18.82 13.11
N LEU A 38 4.11 -18.89 11.83
CA LEU A 38 3.47 -17.80 11.08
C LEU A 38 2.13 -17.40 11.70
N GLN A 39 1.29 -18.38 12.06
CA GLN A 39 0.00 -18.12 12.71
C GLN A 39 0.15 -17.43 14.07
N ARG A 40 1.19 -17.78 14.85
CA ARG A 40 1.50 -17.07 16.11
C ARG A 40 1.96 -15.63 15.90
N GLN A 41 2.51 -15.32 14.74
CA GLN A 41 2.87 -13.96 14.34
C GLN A 41 1.73 -13.18 13.67
N GLY A 42 0.52 -13.77 13.59
CA GLY A 42 -0.68 -13.09 13.05
C GLY A 42 -0.91 -13.27 11.55
N PHE A 43 -0.14 -14.12 10.88
CA PHE A 43 -0.40 -14.49 9.49
C PHE A 43 -1.53 -15.52 9.38
N GLN A 44 -2.33 -15.38 8.32
CA GLN A 44 -3.25 -16.42 7.87
C GLN A 44 -2.57 -17.27 6.79
N THR A 45 -2.79 -18.58 6.82
CA THR A 45 -2.22 -19.50 5.84
C THR A 45 -3.31 -20.09 4.96
N ILE A 46 -3.04 -20.21 3.66
CA ILE A 46 -3.90 -20.92 2.70
C ILE A 46 -3.08 -21.97 1.96
N TRP A 47 -3.77 -23.01 1.48
CA TRP A 47 -3.16 -24.16 0.80
C TRP A 47 -3.80 -24.36 -0.58
N PRO A 48 -3.31 -23.66 -1.62
CA PRO A 48 -3.78 -23.86 -2.99
C PRO A 48 -3.51 -25.28 -3.47
N GLN A 49 -4.40 -25.83 -4.29
CA GLN A 49 -4.32 -27.23 -4.73
C GLN A 49 -3.23 -27.46 -5.80
N ASN A 50 -2.89 -26.43 -6.57
CA ASN A 50 -1.90 -26.46 -7.64
C ASN A 50 -1.58 -25.02 -8.09
N SER A 51 -0.64 -24.88 -9.04
CA SER A 51 -0.23 -23.59 -9.57
C SER A 51 -1.39 -22.76 -10.16
N ALA A 52 -2.33 -23.38 -10.87
CA ALA A 52 -3.46 -22.65 -11.44
C ALA A 52 -4.38 -22.09 -10.36
N ASP A 53 -4.60 -22.84 -9.28
CA ASP A 53 -5.37 -22.41 -8.11
C ASP A 53 -4.67 -21.26 -7.37
N LEU A 54 -3.35 -21.36 -7.17
CA LEU A 54 -2.55 -20.29 -6.58
C LEU A 54 -2.66 -18.99 -7.38
N LEU A 55 -2.50 -19.04 -8.71
CA LEU A 55 -2.59 -17.86 -9.56
C LEU A 55 -3.98 -17.20 -9.47
N GLN A 56 -5.05 -18.01 -9.43
CA GLN A 56 -6.41 -17.51 -9.21
C GLN A 56 -6.54 -16.83 -7.83
N PHE A 57 -5.96 -17.41 -6.78
CA PHE A 57 -5.95 -16.78 -5.46
C PHE A 57 -5.20 -15.45 -5.44
N ILE A 58 -4.02 -15.37 -6.06
CA ILE A 58 -3.23 -14.14 -6.14
C ILE A 58 -4.00 -13.05 -6.91
N GLU A 59 -4.61 -13.41 -8.05
CA GLU A 59 -5.38 -12.48 -8.88
C GLU A 59 -6.60 -11.91 -8.14
N HIS A 60 -7.29 -12.72 -7.33
CA HIS A 60 -8.54 -12.33 -6.68
C HIS A 60 -8.38 -11.86 -5.23
N ASN A 61 -7.20 -12.03 -4.63
CA ASN A 61 -6.97 -11.70 -3.23
C ASN A 61 -5.67 -10.92 -3.00
N PRO A 62 -5.74 -9.57 -3.03
CA PRO A 62 -4.56 -8.70 -2.87
C PRO A 62 -3.99 -8.72 -1.43
N ARG A 63 -4.60 -9.47 -0.51
CA ARG A 63 -4.09 -9.68 0.86
C ARG A 63 -3.04 -10.79 0.94
N ILE A 64 -2.83 -11.53 -0.15
CA ILE A 64 -1.72 -12.48 -0.25
C ILE A 64 -0.41 -11.68 -0.34
N CYS A 65 0.44 -11.85 0.67
CA CYS A 65 1.70 -11.13 0.83
C CYS A 65 2.93 -12.02 0.77
N GLY A 66 2.77 -13.31 0.46
CA GLY A 66 3.88 -14.17 0.14
C GLY A 66 3.47 -15.58 -0.23
N VAL A 67 4.37 -16.29 -0.92
CA VAL A 67 4.16 -17.67 -1.36
C VAL A 67 5.32 -18.53 -0.89
N ILE A 68 5.03 -19.59 -0.15
CA ILE A 68 5.99 -20.65 0.22
C ILE A 68 5.82 -21.81 -0.76
N PHE A 69 6.92 -22.32 -1.30
CA PHE A 69 6.91 -23.48 -2.20
C PHE A 69 8.25 -24.23 -2.20
N ASP A 70 8.24 -25.48 -2.64
CA ASP A 70 9.46 -26.27 -2.89
C ASP A 70 10.08 -25.89 -4.25
N TRP A 71 11.36 -25.51 -4.23
CA TRP A 71 12.08 -25.05 -5.43
C TRP A 71 12.24 -26.12 -6.50
N ASP A 72 12.35 -27.39 -6.12
CA ASP A 72 12.56 -28.48 -7.07
C ASP A 72 11.23 -28.97 -7.68
N GLU A 73 10.11 -28.80 -6.97
CA GLU A 73 8.77 -29.18 -7.43
C GLU A 73 8.15 -28.14 -8.37
N TYR A 74 8.36 -26.86 -8.08
CA TYR A 74 7.80 -25.76 -8.87
C TYR A 74 8.87 -25.09 -9.70
N SER A 75 8.66 -25.05 -11.02
CA SER A 75 9.62 -24.51 -11.97
C SER A 75 9.71 -22.98 -11.90
N VAL A 76 10.72 -22.44 -12.59
CA VAL A 76 10.85 -21.00 -12.89
C VAL A 76 9.60 -20.46 -13.58
N ASP A 77 8.79 -21.30 -14.25
CA ASP A 77 7.55 -20.88 -14.89
C ASP A 77 6.53 -20.36 -13.87
N LEU A 78 6.37 -21.01 -12.71
CA LEU A 78 5.48 -20.50 -11.66
C LEU A 78 5.94 -19.12 -11.17
N CYS A 79 7.24 -18.96 -10.98
CA CYS A 79 7.80 -17.68 -10.54
C CYS A 79 7.54 -16.57 -11.58
N SER A 80 7.70 -16.89 -12.87
CA SER A 80 7.37 -15.99 -13.98
C SER A 80 5.88 -15.63 -14.02
N ASP A 81 4.99 -16.61 -13.86
CA ASP A 81 3.54 -16.38 -13.86
C ASP A 81 3.11 -15.51 -12.68
N ILE A 82 3.67 -15.73 -11.48
CA ILE A 82 3.43 -14.87 -10.32
C ILE A 82 3.95 -13.44 -10.58
N ASN A 83 5.16 -13.31 -11.14
CA ASN A 83 5.77 -12.00 -11.43
C ASN A 83 4.95 -11.17 -12.45
N GLN A 84 4.23 -11.82 -13.37
CA GLN A 84 3.30 -11.14 -14.28
C GLN A 84 2.08 -10.56 -13.56
N LEU A 85 1.64 -11.20 -12.47
CA LEU A 85 0.53 -10.71 -11.65
C LEU A 85 0.98 -9.66 -10.63
N ASN A 86 2.14 -9.88 -10.00
CA ASN A 86 2.70 -9.00 -8.98
C ASN A 86 4.23 -9.12 -8.95
N GLU A 87 4.91 -8.10 -9.51
CA GLU A 87 6.38 -8.05 -9.61
C GLU A 87 7.10 -7.94 -8.26
N TYR A 88 6.39 -7.51 -7.20
CA TYR A 88 6.99 -7.31 -5.88
C TYR A 88 6.68 -8.43 -4.89
N LEU A 89 5.79 -9.37 -5.22
CA LEU A 89 5.31 -10.39 -4.29
C LEU A 89 6.48 -11.26 -3.78
N PRO A 90 6.71 -11.34 -2.47
CA PRO A 90 7.75 -12.19 -1.90
C PRO A 90 7.53 -13.68 -2.18
N LEU A 91 8.57 -14.33 -2.69
CA LEU A 91 8.62 -15.76 -2.96
C LEU A 91 9.61 -16.43 -1.99
N TYR A 92 9.13 -17.43 -1.24
CA TYR A 92 9.89 -18.15 -0.22
C TYR A 92 10.12 -19.59 -0.69
N ALA A 93 11.24 -19.80 -1.39
CA ALA A 93 11.59 -21.08 -1.98
C ALA A 93 12.36 -21.96 -1.00
N PHE A 94 11.88 -23.18 -0.78
CA PHE A 94 12.58 -24.18 0.01
C PHE A 94 13.43 -25.08 -0.89
N ILE A 95 14.72 -25.21 -0.56
CA ILE A 95 15.70 -25.98 -1.34
C ILE A 95 16.10 -27.27 -0.64
N ASN A 96 16.51 -28.25 -1.44
CA ASN A 96 17.14 -29.49 -1.01
C ASN A 96 18.65 -29.45 -1.29
N ALA A 97 19.41 -30.37 -0.71
CA ALA A 97 20.88 -30.42 -0.85
C ALA A 97 21.40 -30.57 -2.29
N HIS A 98 20.53 -30.87 -3.25
CA HIS A 98 20.85 -31.04 -4.66
C HIS A 98 20.15 -30.04 -5.58
N SER A 99 19.48 -29.03 -5.03
CA SER A 99 18.79 -28.01 -5.82
C SER A 99 19.78 -27.23 -6.69
N THR A 100 19.50 -27.15 -7.98
CA THR A 100 20.26 -26.35 -8.94
C THR A 100 19.56 -25.02 -9.18
N MET A 101 20.32 -23.92 -9.13
CA MET A 101 19.82 -22.61 -9.56
C MET A 101 19.89 -22.53 -11.09
N ASP A 102 18.73 -22.38 -11.74
CA ASP A 102 18.65 -22.22 -13.19
C ASP A 102 18.95 -20.77 -13.59
N VAL A 103 19.76 -20.58 -14.64
CA VAL A 103 20.33 -19.28 -15.05
C VAL A 103 19.26 -18.35 -15.63
N SER A 104 18.11 -18.88 -16.07
CA SER A 104 16.94 -18.13 -16.56
C SER A 104 16.30 -17.20 -15.52
N SER A 105 16.64 -17.35 -14.24
CA SER A 105 16.16 -16.50 -13.14
C SER A 105 16.79 -15.10 -13.11
N GLN A 106 17.89 -14.85 -13.83
CA GLN A 106 18.62 -13.58 -13.75
C GLN A 106 17.91 -12.39 -14.43
N ASP A 107 17.00 -12.66 -15.36
CA ASP A 107 16.28 -11.63 -16.11
C ASP A 107 14.96 -11.20 -15.43
N LEU A 108 14.52 -11.93 -14.41
CA LEU A 108 13.28 -11.67 -13.70
C LEU A 108 13.56 -10.82 -12.45
N ARG A 109 12.92 -9.65 -12.34
CA ARG A 109 12.97 -8.78 -11.15
C ARG A 109 12.14 -9.37 -10.01
N MET A 110 12.52 -10.54 -9.51
CA MET A 110 11.76 -11.26 -8.49
C MET A 110 12.37 -11.08 -7.10
N THR A 111 11.50 -10.98 -6.10
CA THR A 111 11.86 -11.01 -4.68
C THR A 111 11.87 -12.47 -4.20
N LEU A 112 12.93 -13.21 -4.52
CA LEU A 112 13.06 -14.63 -4.18
C LEU A 112 14.02 -14.86 -3.01
N TRP A 113 13.55 -15.55 -1.97
CA TRP A 113 14.31 -15.89 -0.76
C TRP A 113 14.38 -17.40 -0.58
N PHE A 114 15.55 -17.90 -0.20
CA PHE A 114 15.80 -19.34 -0.06
C PHE A 114 15.87 -19.78 1.40
N PHE A 115 15.21 -20.90 1.69
CA PHE A 115 15.21 -21.56 3.00
C PHE A 115 15.51 -23.05 2.87
N GLU A 116 15.98 -23.66 3.95
CA GLU A 116 16.21 -25.10 4.04
C GLU A 116 15.14 -25.77 4.90
N TYR A 117 14.78 -27.01 4.56
CA TYR A 117 13.94 -27.84 5.40
C TYR A 117 14.72 -28.31 6.64
N ALA A 118 14.38 -27.77 7.81
CA ALA A 118 14.96 -28.22 9.08
C ALA A 118 13.98 -28.02 10.25
N LEU A 119 13.91 -29.02 11.12
CA LEU A 119 13.13 -28.94 12.36
C LEU A 119 13.78 -27.94 13.32
N GLY A 120 12.95 -27.16 14.01
CA GLY A 120 13.39 -26.18 15.00
C GLY A 120 13.93 -24.85 14.44
N LEU A 121 14.00 -24.67 13.11
CA LEU A 121 14.33 -23.38 12.48
C LEU A 121 13.11 -22.52 12.15
N SER A 122 11.90 -23.07 12.30
CA SER A 122 10.65 -22.46 11.85
C SER A 122 10.35 -21.08 12.46
N GLU A 123 10.79 -20.82 13.71
CA GLU A 123 10.66 -19.50 14.35
C GLU A 123 11.53 -18.43 13.67
N GLU A 124 12.78 -18.80 13.32
CA GLU A 124 13.70 -17.89 12.66
C GLU A 124 13.23 -17.63 11.22
N ILE A 125 12.78 -18.66 10.52
CA ILE A 125 12.22 -18.54 9.17
C ILE A 125 10.96 -17.66 9.19
N ALA A 126 10.02 -17.89 10.11
CA ALA A 126 8.83 -17.06 10.24
C ALA A 126 9.18 -15.58 10.51
N THR A 127 10.15 -15.34 11.39
CA THR A 127 10.64 -13.98 11.68
C THR A 127 11.20 -13.29 10.42
N ARG A 128 11.98 -14.01 9.61
CA ARG A 128 12.50 -13.48 8.33
C ARG A 128 11.39 -13.23 7.32
N ILE A 129 10.44 -14.15 7.18
CA ILE A 129 9.24 -13.95 6.34
C ILE A 129 8.47 -12.69 6.77
N GLY A 130 8.30 -12.48 8.07
CA GLY A 130 7.69 -11.25 8.59
C GLY A 130 8.45 -9.98 8.22
N GLN A 131 9.78 -10.01 8.29
CA GLN A 131 10.63 -8.88 7.88
C GLN A 131 10.51 -8.59 6.38
N TYR A 132 10.64 -9.61 5.52
CA TYR A 132 10.51 -9.46 4.07
C TYR A 132 9.11 -9.00 3.64
N THR A 133 8.08 -9.45 4.35
CA THR A 133 6.71 -8.98 4.12
C THR A 133 6.57 -7.51 4.48
N ARG A 134 7.17 -7.04 5.57
CA ARG A 134 7.19 -5.61 5.91
C ARG A 134 7.94 -4.79 4.87
N GLU A 135 9.11 -5.26 4.41
CA GLU A 135 9.86 -4.61 3.33
C GLU A 135 9.03 -4.51 2.04
N TYR A 136 8.31 -5.57 1.69
CA TYR A 136 7.37 -5.55 0.57
C TYR A 136 6.31 -4.45 0.73
N LEU A 137 5.61 -4.41 1.88
CA LEU A 137 4.59 -3.42 2.16
C LEU A 137 5.15 -1.99 2.13
N GLU A 138 6.34 -1.77 2.68
CA GLU A 138 7.02 -0.48 2.65
C GLU A 138 7.40 -0.04 1.23
N ASN A 139 7.79 -0.98 0.36
CA ASN A 139 8.19 -0.70 -1.01
C ASN A 139 7.00 -0.36 -1.92
N ILE A 140 5.86 -1.04 -1.74
CA ILE A 140 4.66 -0.77 -2.56
C ILE A 140 3.85 0.43 -2.06
N THR A 141 4.04 0.85 -0.81
CA THR A 141 3.27 1.97 -0.24
C THR A 141 3.86 3.31 -0.69
N PRO A 142 3.07 4.19 -1.34
CA PRO A 142 3.56 5.50 -1.78
C PRO A 142 4.09 6.38 -0.63
N PRO A 143 5.04 7.28 -0.91
CA PRO A 143 5.82 7.98 0.12
C PRO A 143 4.97 8.76 1.13
N PHE A 144 4.02 9.57 0.67
CA PHE A 144 3.15 10.35 1.56
C PHE A 144 2.25 9.45 2.42
N THR A 145 1.65 8.42 1.82
CA THR A 145 0.78 7.47 2.55
C THR A 145 1.57 6.73 3.63
N ARG A 146 2.79 6.28 3.32
CA ARG A 146 3.68 5.64 4.28
C ARG A 146 4.02 6.58 5.44
N ALA A 147 4.41 7.82 5.14
CA ALA A 147 4.71 8.82 6.18
C ALA A 147 3.51 9.10 7.10
N LEU A 148 2.30 9.19 6.52
CA LEU A 148 1.06 9.40 7.28
C LEU A 148 0.71 8.20 8.17
N PHE A 149 0.85 6.97 7.66
CA PHE A 149 0.61 5.77 8.45
C PHE A 149 1.58 5.66 9.62
N ASN A 150 2.87 5.91 9.38
CA ASN A 150 3.89 5.92 10.43
C ASN A 150 3.57 6.96 11.51
N TYR A 151 3.20 8.18 11.13
CA TYR A 151 2.77 9.22 12.09
C TYR A 151 1.59 8.76 12.96
N VAL A 152 0.57 8.16 12.34
CA VAL A 152 -0.62 7.67 13.03
C VAL A 152 -0.27 6.54 14.03
N GLN A 153 0.65 5.65 13.66
CA GLN A 153 1.12 4.55 14.50
C GLN A 153 2.01 5.01 15.65
N GLU A 154 2.92 5.97 15.41
CA GLU A 154 3.80 6.52 16.45
C GLU A 154 3.04 7.26 17.56
N GLY A 155 1.78 7.64 17.32
CA GLY A 155 0.87 8.13 18.37
C GLY A 155 1.30 9.47 18.98
N LYS A 156 2.08 10.28 18.26
CA LYS A 156 2.59 11.57 18.75
C LYS A 156 1.44 12.52 19.06
N TYR A 157 1.23 12.80 20.35
CA TYR A 157 0.25 13.78 20.81
C TYR A 157 0.87 15.17 20.90
N THR A 158 0.27 16.15 20.25
CA THR A 158 0.73 17.54 20.27
C THR A 158 -0.42 18.50 20.56
N PHE A 159 -0.11 19.66 21.16
CA PHE A 159 -1.05 20.77 21.36
C PHE A 159 -1.23 21.55 20.04
N CYS A 160 -1.70 20.86 19.01
CA CYS A 160 -1.82 21.40 17.66
C CYS A 160 -3.25 21.31 17.14
N THR A 161 -3.52 22.02 16.05
CA THR A 161 -4.73 21.83 15.25
C THR A 161 -4.61 20.54 14.42
N PRO A 162 -5.72 19.85 14.11
CA PRO A 162 -7.11 20.16 14.46
C PRO A 162 -7.46 19.97 15.96
N GLY A 163 -8.40 20.77 16.48
CA GLY A 163 -8.74 20.80 17.90
C GLY A 163 -9.38 19.53 18.47
N HIS A 164 -9.78 18.57 17.62
CA HIS A 164 -10.23 17.26 18.08
C HIS A 164 -9.08 16.34 18.50
N MET A 165 -7.82 16.67 18.14
CA MET A 165 -6.59 16.00 18.54
C MET A 165 -6.65 14.48 18.34
N GLY A 166 -6.70 14.01 17.11
CA GLY A 166 -6.79 12.57 16.81
C GLY A 166 -8.09 11.89 17.29
N GLY A 167 -9.08 12.71 17.68
CA GLY A 167 -10.42 12.28 18.05
C GLY A 167 -10.72 12.31 19.55
N SER A 168 -9.78 12.71 20.40
CA SER A 168 -9.99 12.87 21.85
C SER A 168 -11.12 13.81 22.22
N ALA A 169 -11.40 14.86 21.44
CA ALA A 169 -12.54 15.73 21.74
C ALA A 169 -13.88 15.01 21.55
N TYR A 170 -13.99 14.12 20.57
CA TYR A 170 -15.22 13.35 20.31
C TYR A 170 -15.56 12.42 21.48
N GLN A 171 -14.56 11.85 22.15
CA GLN A 171 -14.72 11.01 23.33
C GLN A 171 -15.30 11.74 24.56
N LYS A 172 -15.42 13.08 24.52
CA LYS A 172 -15.95 13.90 25.63
C LYS A 172 -17.44 14.20 25.51
N SER A 173 -18.13 13.67 24.50
CA SER A 173 -19.55 13.88 24.26
C SER A 173 -20.24 12.59 23.81
N PRO A 174 -21.44 12.23 24.31
CA PRO A 174 -22.13 11.01 23.90
C PRO A 174 -22.33 10.90 22.38
N VAL A 175 -22.70 12.00 21.70
CA VAL A 175 -22.83 12.00 20.23
C VAL A 175 -21.46 11.93 19.54
N GLY A 176 -20.42 12.44 20.19
CA GLY A 176 -19.05 12.37 19.70
C GLY A 176 -18.50 10.94 19.76
N CYS A 177 -18.79 10.17 20.82
CA CYS A 177 -18.43 8.75 20.89
C CYS A 177 -19.05 7.97 19.71
N LEU A 178 -20.34 8.18 19.41
CA LEU A 178 -20.98 7.55 18.25
C LEU A 178 -20.28 7.91 16.92
N PHE A 179 -19.86 9.18 16.78
CA PHE A 179 -19.12 9.63 15.60
C PHE A 179 -17.73 8.99 15.51
N TYR A 180 -17.01 8.91 16.64
CA TYR A 180 -15.70 8.27 16.73
C TYR A 180 -15.78 6.80 16.37
N ASP A 181 -16.75 6.07 16.94
CA ASP A 181 -16.92 4.64 16.72
C ASP A 181 -17.37 4.34 15.28
N PHE A 182 -18.13 5.25 14.66
CA PHE A 182 -18.56 5.11 13.27
C PHE A 182 -17.40 5.29 12.26
N PHE A 183 -16.57 6.33 12.43
CA PHE A 183 -15.46 6.62 11.50
C PHE A 183 -14.17 5.85 11.83
N GLY A 184 -14.01 5.43 13.07
CA GLY A 184 -12.81 4.75 13.57
C GLY A 184 -11.66 5.70 13.92
N GLY A 185 -10.78 5.22 14.80
CA GLY A 185 -9.66 6.01 15.31
C GLY A 185 -8.66 6.42 14.24
N ASN A 186 -8.35 5.56 13.27
CA ASN A 186 -7.35 5.84 12.24
C ASN A 186 -7.76 7.01 11.34
N THR A 187 -9.03 7.09 10.96
CA THR A 187 -9.59 8.22 10.19
C THR A 187 -9.35 9.54 10.90
N LEU A 188 -9.62 9.58 12.21
CA LEU A 188 -9.51 10.80 13.00
C LEU A 188 -8.06 11.13 13.41
N LYS A 189 -7.20 10.12 13.55
CA LYS A 189 -5.76 10.31 13.79
C LYS A 189 -5.03 10.81 12.54
N ALA A 190 -5.50 10.45 11.35
CA ALA A 190 -4.98 10.91 10.07
C ALA A 190 -5.43 12.33 9.69
N ASP A 191 -6.45 12.89 10.36
CA ASP A 191 -6.86 14.29 10.19
C ASP A 191 -5.89 15.22 10.94
N VAL A 192 -4.88 15.68 10.20
CA VAL A 192 -3.74 16.44 10.70
C VAL A 192 -3.59 17.77 9.95
N SER A 193 -2.72 18.64 10.48
CA SER A 193 -2.38 19.91 9.83
C SER A 193 -0.87 20.04 9.65
N ILE A 194 -0.44 21.13 9.00
CA ILE A 194 0.98 21.49 8.78
C ILE A 194 1.81 21.55 10.08
N SER A 195 1.17 21.56 11.25
CA SER A 195 1.86 21.42 12.54
C SER A 195 2.64 20.11 12.67
N VAL A 196 2.31 19.08 11.89
CA VAL A 196 3.08 17.84 11.76
C VAL A 196 4.18 18.08 10.72
N THR A 197 5.31 18.63 11.17
CA THR A 197 6.39 19.09 10.28
C THR A 197 7.03 17.96 9.47
N GLU A 198 7.00 16.71 9.96
CA GLU A 198 7.52 15.53 9.26
C GLU A 198 6.71 15.15 8.00
N LEU A 199 5.47 15.62 7.86
CA LEU A 199 4.67 15.45 6.64
C LEU A 199 4.89 16.55 5.59
N GLY A 200 5.63 17.60 5.94
CA GLY A 200 5.85 18.75 5.07
C GLY A 200 4.58 19.59 4.87
N SER A 201 4.44 20.18 3.67
CA SER A 201 3.34 21.08 3.34
C SER A 201 2.89 20.88 1.90
N LEU A 202 1.58 20.68 1.72
CA LEU A 202 0.95 20.57 0.39
C LEU A 202 1.09 21.88 -0.40
N LEU A 203 0.93 23.02 0.26
CA LEU A 203 0.96 24.34 -0.40
C LEU A 203 2.38 24.80 -0.74
N ASP A 204 3.37 24.36 0.03
CA ASP A 204 4.77 24.71 -0.21
C ASP A 204 5.50 23.66 -1.08
N HIS A 205 4.84 22.55 -1.42
CA HIS A 205 5.41 21.43 -2.18
C HIS A 205 6.72 20.92 -1.53
N THR A 206 6.64 20.50 -0.26
CA THR A 206 7.82 20.08 0.52
C THR A 206 7.64 18.73 1.21
N GLY A 207 8.75 18.05 1.47
CA GLY A 207 8.77 16.78 2.20
C GLY A 207 7.99 15.68 1.46
N PRO A 208 7.27 14.80 2.18
CA PRO A 208 6.47 13.74 1.58
C PRO A 208 5.42 14.20 0.56
N HIS A 209 4.96 15.46 0.62
CA HIS A 209 4.07 16.01 -0.40
C HIS A 209 4.76 16.18 -1.76
N LEU A 210 6.00 16.67 -1.79
CA LEU A 210 6.78 16.79 -3.03
C LEU A 210 7.08 15.41 -3.62
N GLU A 211 7.50 14.47 -2.77
CA GLU A 211 7.79 13.09 -3.18
C GLU A 211 6.54 12.42 -3.80
N ALA A 212 5.35 12.70 -3.27
CA ALA A 212 4.10 12.23 -3.84
C ALA A 212 3.78 12.87 -5.19
N GLU A 213 3.99 14.18 -5.35
CA GLU A 213 3.79 14.87 -6.63
C GLU A 213 4.74 14.34 -7.72
N GLU A 214 6.00 14.11 -7.38
CA GLU A 214 6.97 13.50 -8.28
C GLU A 214 6.64 12.03 -8.60
N TYR A 215 6.17 11.27 -7.61
CA TYR A 215 5.70 9.90 -7.80
C TYR A 215 4.53 9.86 -8.80
N ILE A 216 3.54 10.74 -8.62
CA ILE A 216 2.39 10.87 -9.52
C ILE A 216 2.85 11.29 -10.93
N ALA A 217 3.76 12.26 -11.04
CA ALA A 217 4.28 12.72 -12.33
C ALA A 217 4.93 11.57 -13.11
N ARG A 218 5.76 10.75 -12.46
CA ARG A 218 6.36 9.55 -13.08
C ARG A 218 5.31 8.52 -13.49
N ALA A 219 4.34 8.22 -12.61
CA ALA A 219 3.32 7.22 -12.87
C ALA A 219 2.38 7.59 -14.03
N PHE A 220 2.07 8.88 -14.19
CA PHE A 220 1.18 9.39 -15.24
C PHE A 220 1.92 9.93 -16.47
N GLY A 221 3.25 9.87 -16.49
CA GLY A 221 4.07 10.35 -17.61
C GLY A 221 4.01 11.87 -17.82
N ALA A 222 3.80 12.64 -16.76
CA ALA A 222 3.76 14.10 -16.79
C ALA A 222 5.12 14.70 -16.41
N GLU A 223 5.42 15.91 -16.90
CA GLU A 223 6.59 16.68 -16.46
C GLU A 223 6.45 17.10 -14.99
N GLN A 224 5.25 17.53 -14.60
CA GLN A 224 4.93 17.91 -13.24
C GLN A 224 3.48 17.53 -12.92
N SER A 225 3.20 17.24 -11.65
CA SER A 225 1.85 16.96 -11.14
C SER A 225 1.57 17.77 -9.89
N TYR A 226 0.32 18.18 -9.73
CA TYR A 226 -0.17 18.93 -8.57
C TYR A 226 -1.36 18.20 -7.97
N MET A 227 -1.36 18.01 -6.65
CA MET A 227 -2.49 17.42 -5.94
C MET A 227 -3.55 18.49 -5.61
N VAL A 228 -4.80 18.28 -6.06
CA VAL A 228 -5.92 19.21 -5.82
C VAL A 228 -7.01 18.53 -5.03
N THR A 229 -7.28 19.03 -3.81
CA THR A 229 -8.23 18.42 -2.86
C THR A 229 -9.68 18.87 -3.03
N ASN A 230 -9.96 19.76 -3.99
CA ASN A 230 -11.32 20.25 -4.29
C ASN A 230 -11.79 19.89 -5.71
N GLY A 231 -11.34 18.73 -6.20
CA GLY A 231 -11.72 18.09 -7.46
C GLY A 231 -11.31 18.83 -8.73
N THR A 232 -11.50 18.17 -9.89
CA THR A 232 -11.16 18.70 -11.22
C THR A 232 -11.87 20.02 -11.55
N SER A 233 -13.03 20.28 -10.93
CA SER A 233 -13.72 21.56 -11.04
C SER A 233 -12.86 22.73 -10.57
N THR A 234 -12.03 22.53 -9.55
CA THR A 234 -11.06 23.52 -9.06
C THR A 234 -9.78 23.49 -9.90
N SER A 235 -9.30 22.31 -10.29
CA SER A 235 -8.14 22.17 -11.18
C SER A 235 -8.31 22.94 -12.49
N ASN A 236 -9.49 22.85 -13.13
CA ASN A 236 -9.83 23.62 -14.32
C ASN A 236 -9.71 25.14 -14.10
N LYS A 237 -10.06 25.62 -12.91
CA LYS A 237 -9.97 27.05 -12.56
C LYS A 237 -8.53 27.47 -12.31
N ILE A 238 -7.74 26.65 -11.61
CA ILE A 238 -6.31 26.90 -11.37
C ILE A 238 -5.59 27.06 -12.71
N VAL A 239 -5.75 26.07 -13.59
CA VAL A 239 -5.12 26.09 -14.93
C VAL A 239 -5.64 27.25 -15.76
N GLY A 240 -6.96 27.47 -15.77
CA GLY A 240 -7.59 28.53 -16.55
C GLY A 240 -7.16 29.94 -16.12
N MET A 241 -7.20 30.24 -14.82
CA MET A 241 -6.79 31.54 -14.27
C MET A 241 -5.31 31.82 -14.46
N TYR A 242 -4.45 30.79 -14.44
CA TYR A 242 -3.04 30.91 -14.76
C TYR A 242 -2.82 31.21 -16.26
N SER A 243 -3.55 30.51 -17.13
CA SER A 243 -3.29 30.52 -18.58
C SER A 243 -4.00 31.64 -19.35
N ALA A 244 -5.05 32.26 -18.78
CA ALA A 244 -5.91 33.21 -19.46
C ALA A 244 -5.99 34.56 -18.73
N PRO A 245 -5.09 35.51 -19.03
CA PRO A 245 -5.13 36.85 -18.46
C PRO A 245 -6.40 37.62 -18.84
N ALA A 246 -6.73 38.64 -18.06
CA ALA A 246 -7.86 39.53 -18.36
C ALA A 246 -7.72 40.18 -19.77
N GLY A 247 -8.83 40.26 -20.50
CA GLY A 247 -8.91 40.75 -21.88
C GLY A 247 -8.44 39.76 -22.96
N SER A 248 -7.95 38.57 -22.58
CA SER A 248 -7.51 37.56 -23.55
C SER A 248 -8.69 36.84 -24.23
N THR A 249 -8.40 36.18 -25.35
CA THR A 249 -9.36 35.31 -26.04
C THR A 249 -9.01 33.84 -25.75
N LEU A 250 -10.01 33.03 -25.39
CA LEU A 250 -9.81 31.64 -25.01
C LEU A 250 -10.64 30.72 -25.90
N LEU A 251 -9.96 29.77 -26.57
CA LEU A 251 -10.63 28.73 -27.33
C LEU A 251 -11.20 27.69 -26.36
N ILE A 252 -12.51 27.49 -26.37
CA ILE A 252 -13.20 26.57 -25.48
C ILE A 252 -14.13 25.64 -26.25
N ASP A 253 -14.09 24.35 -25.92
CA ASP A 253 -15.05 23.38 -26.45
C ASP A 253 -16.47 23.77 -26.01
N ARG A 254 -17.42 23.77 -26.95
CA ARG A 254 -18.83 24.02 -26.65
C ARG A 254 -19.42 22.92 -25.76
N ASN A 255 -18.91 21.70 -25.85
CA ASN A 255 -19.23 20.59 -24.97
C ASN A 255 -18.36 20.59 -23.71
N CYS A 256 -18.30 21.73 -23.02
CA CYS A 256 -17.48 21.88 -21.81
C CYS A 256 -18.23 21.50 -20.52
N HIS A 257 -17.48 21.05 -19.52
CA HIS A 257 -18.00 20.84 -18.18
C HIS A 257 -18.39 22.18 -17.53
N LYS A 258 -19.44 22.19 -16.67
CA LYS A 258 -19.98 23.42 -16.02
C LYS A 258 -18.93 24.23 -15.26
N SER A 259 -17.87 23.59 -14.77
CA SER A 259 -16.75 24.29 -14.11
C SER A 259 -16.02 25.28 -15.02
N LEU A 260 -15.96 25.03 -16.33
CA LEU A 260 -15.36 25.93 -17.31
C LEU A 260 -16.31 27.10 -17.62
N ALA A 261 -17.62 26.86 -17.64
CA ALA A 261 -18.58 27.98 -17.68
C ALA A 261 -18.42 28.89 -16.46
N HIS A 262 -18.24 28.32 -15.25
CA HIS A 262 -17.95 29.12 -14.06
C HIS A 262 -16.62 29.88 -14.17
N LEU A 263 -15.58 29.29 -14.78
CA LEU A 263 -14.32 30.01 -15.06
C LEU A 263 -14.59 31.25 -15.93
N LEU A 264 -15.33 31.10 -17.03
CA LEU A 264 -15.70 32.24 -17.91
C LEU A 264 -16.50 33.33 -17.18
N MET A 265 -17.29 32.96 -16.16
CA MET A 265 -18.02 33.94 -15.34
C MET A 265 -17.13 34.70 -14.36
N MET A 266 -16.00 34.12 -13.94
CA MET A 266 -15.09 34.70 -12.95
C MET A 266 -13.90 35.44 -13.58
N SER A 267 -13.60 35.17 -14.85
CA SER A 267 -12.45 35.72 -15.55
C SER A 267 -12.92 36.61 -16.69
N ASP A 268 -12.32 37.81 -16.80
CA ASP A 268 -12.57 38.73 -17.91
C ASP A 268 -11.90 38.23 -19.20
N VAL A 269 -12.51 37.27 -19.88
CA VAL A 269 -11.99 36.65 -21.09
C VAL A 269 -13.07 36.57 -22.17
N VAL A 270 -12.65 36.60 -23.43
CA VAL A 270 -13.56 36.45 -24.57
C VAL A 270 -13.52 34.99 -25.02
N PRO A 271 -14.56 34.18 -24.78
CA PRO A 271 -14.60 32.82 -25.27
C PRO A 271 -14.80 32.82 -26.79
N CYS A 272 -14.01 32.01 -27.50
CA CYS A 272 -14.27 31.62 -28.88
C CYS A 272 -14.39 30.09 -28.95
N GLY A 273 -15.29 29.60 -29.80
CA GLY A 273 -15.58 28.17 -29.90
C GLY A 273 -16.62 27.92 -30.98
#